data_AF-A0A976Q319-F1
#
_entry.id   AF-A0A976Q319-F1
#
_cell.length_a   1.000
_cell.length_b   1.000
_cell.length_c   1.000
_cell.angle_alpha   90.00
_cell.angle_beta   90.00
_cell.angle_gamma   90.00
#
_symmetry.space_group_name_H-M   'P 1'
#
loop_
_entity.id
_entity.type
_entity.pdbx_description
1 polymer ?
#
loop_
_entity_poly.entity_id
_entity_poly.type
_entity_poly.pdbx_seq_one_letter_code
_entity_poly.pdbx_strand_id
1 'polypeptide(L)'
;MKIDLGGILDSVQRHLEQAGVAVDLSGAASQDAAADAKVKVVCVTPDLAEEAREMGNARREDAVTIRIDDATREALDAWVDAGVVESRREAAALFLREGLRTRAEELEKLRDALREVERARERLRDRAKDVLARDDD
;
A
#
# COMPACT_ATOMS: atom_id res chain seq x y z
N MET A 1 -30.53 0.12 26.58
CA MET A 1 -29.12 0.38 26.91
C MET A 1 -28.65 1.47 25.96
N LYS A 2 -28.54 2.73 26.42
CA LYS A 2 -28.07 3.84 25.58
C LYS A 2 -26.56 3.73 25.50
N ILE A 3 -26.01 3.61 24.30
CA ILE A 3 -24.57 3.67 24.07
C ILE A 3 -24.17 5.13 24.13
N ASP A 4 -23.25 5.47 25.01
CA ASP A 4 -22.68 6.82 25.12
C ASP A 4 -21.61 6.99 24.04
N LEU A 5 -22.04 7.48 22.88
CA LEU A 5 -21.14 7.75 21.75
C LEU A 5 -20.17 8.90 22.04
N GLY A 6 -20.54 9.85 22.91
CA GLY A 6 -19.66 10.97 23.27
C GLY A 6 -18.44 10.48 24.04
N GLY A 7 -18.66 9.67 25.08
CA GLY A 7 -17.56 9.09 25.86
C GLY A 7 -16.63 8.17 25.05
N ILE A 8 -17.17 7.46 24.05
CA ILE A 8 -16.37 6.63 23.13
C ILE A 8 -15.50 7.51 22.22
N LEU A 9 -16.08 8.56 21.63
CA LEU A 9 -15.34 9.49 20.76
C LEU A 9 -14.23 10.22 21.52
N ASP A 10 -14.50 10.66 22.75
CA ASP A 10 -13.48 11.29 23.61
C ASP A 10 -12.34 10.32 23.96
N SER A 11 -12.65 9.04 24.13
CA SER A 11 -11.66 8.00 24.41
C SER A 11 -10.79 7.67 23.19
N VAL A 12 -11.38 7.72 22.00
CA VAL A 12 -10.67 7.55 20.72
C VAL A 12 -9.78 8.76 20.46
N GLN A 13 -10.30 9.98 20.63
CA GLN A 13 -9.52 11.22 20.48
C GLN A 13 -8.28 11.21 21.38
N ARG A 14 -8.45 10.89 22.68
CA ARG A 14 -7.32 10.79 23.61
C ARG A 14 -6.25 9.78 23.20
N HIS A 15 -6.66 8.61 22.69
CA HIS A 15 -5.70 7.61 22.23
C HIS A 15 -4.95 8.06 20.97
N LEU A 16 -5.63 8.74 20.06
CA LEU A 16 -5.02 9.27 18.83
C LEU A 16 -4.04 10.41 19.15
N GLU A 17 -4.40 11.31 20.08
CA GLU A 17 -3.50 12.37 20.56
C GLU A 17 -2.25 11.81 21.25
N GLN A 18 -2.40 10.75 22.06
CA GLN A 18 -1.26 10.05 22.68
C GLN A 18 -0.35 9.37 21.65
N ALA A 19 -0.90 8.95 20.50
CA ALA A 19 -0.15 8.44 19.38
C ALA A 19 0.46 9.55 18.49
N GLY A 20 0.30 10.83 18.86
CA GLY A 20 0.83 11.97 18.11
C GLY A 20 -0.02 12.41 16.92
N VAL A 21 -1.25 11.92 16.80
CA VAL A 21 -2.18 12.27 15.74
C VAL A 21 -3.13 13.36 16.25
N ALA A 22 -2.96 14.59 15.78
CA ALA A 22 -3.84 15.70 16.13
C ALA A 22 -5.17 15.58 15.37
N VAL A 23 -6.23 15.17 16.08
CA VAL A 23 -7.59 15.04 15.54
C VAL A 23 -8.56 15.74 16.49
N ASP A 24 -9.41 16.60 15.94
CA ASP A 24 -10.52 17.23 16.68
C ASP A 24 -11.83 16.54 16.32
N LEU A 25 -12.38 15.75 17.26
CA LEU A 25 -13.66 15.05 17.09
C LEU A 25 -14.84 15.79 17.76
N SER A 26 -14.62 17.01 18.28
CA SER A 26 -15.62 17.77 19.05
C SER A 26 -16.88 18.12 18.25
N GLY A 27 -16.80 18.18 16.92
CA GLY A 27 -17.94 18.43 16.02
C GLY A 27 -18.75 17.18 15.63
N ALA A 28 -18.21 15.98 15.88
CA ALA A 28 -18.80 14.71 15.42
C ALA A 28 -20.02 14.27 16.24
N ALA A 29 -20.25 14.87 17.41
CA ALA A 29 -21.36 14.57 18.31
C ALA A 29 -22.53 15.57 18.19
N SER A 30 -22.62 16.35 17.11
CA SER A 30 -23.74 17.26 16.88
C SER A 30 -25.03 16.48 16.56
N GLN A 31 -26.09 16.76 17.33
CA GLN A 31 -27.39 16.06 17.29
C GLN A 31 -28.22 16.30 16.01
N ASP A 32 -27.66 16.97 14.99
CA ASP A 32 -28.34 17.31 13.72
C ASP A 32 -27.84 16.49 12.52
N ALA A 33 -27.13 15.39 12.76
CA ALA A 33 -26.89 14.42 11.70
C ALA A 33 -28.22 13.71 11.36
N ALA A 34 -28.86 14.14 10.28
CA ALA A 34 -29.90 13.38 9.59
C ALA A 34 -29.52 11.89 9.57
N ALA A 35 -30.52 11.02 9.80
CA ALA A 35 -30.40 9.62 10.22
C ALA A 35 -29.64 8.64 9.29
N ASP A 36 -28.77 9.12 8.40
CA ASP A 36 -28.00 8.31 7.45
C ASP A 36 -26.55 8.81 7.19
N ALA A 37 -26.03 9.75 7.99
CA ALA A 37 -24.64 10.21 7.83
C ALA A 37 -23.63 9.17 8.35
N LYS A 38 -23.16 8.27 7.46
CA LYS A 38 -22.05 7.35 7.74
C LYS A 38 -20.75 8.15 7.93
N VAL A 39 -20.31 8.34 9.18
CA VAL A 39 -18.99 8.89 9.48
C VAL A 39 -17.93 7.84 9.12
N LYS A 40 -17.15 8.08 8.06
CA LYS A 40 -15.97 7.28 7.71
C LYS A 40 -14.73 7.92 8.33
N VAL A 41 -14.14 7.26 9.33
CA VAL A 41 -12.83 7.63 9.88
C VAL A 41 -11.78 6.83 9.13
N VAL A 42 -10.93 7.51 8.35
CA VAL A 42 -9.79 6.90 7.66
C VAL A 42 -8.52 7.29 8.41
N CYS A 43 -7.93 6.35 9.12
CA CYS A 43 -6.63 6.54 9.77
C CYS A 43 -5.54 6.32 8.72
N VAL A 44 -4.89 7.40 8.29
CA VAL A 44 -3.68 7.35 7.47
C VAL A 44 -2.51 7.44 8.45
N THR A 45 -1.64 6.42 8.45
CA THR A 45 -0.41 6.48 9.23
C THR A 45 0.46 7.64 8.70
N PRO A 46 1.26 8.31 9.56
CA PRO A 46 1.97 9.53 9.17
C PRO A 46 2.94 9.32 8.00
N ASP A 47 3.52 8.12 7.87
CA ASP A 47 4.34 7.68 6.75
C ASP A 47 3.56 7.56 5.44
N LEU A 48 2.34 7.01 5.50
CA LEU A 48 1.52 6.75 4.34
C LEU A 48 1.05 8.05 3.63
N ALA A 49 0.82 9.11 4.41
CA ALA A 49 0.49 10.43 3.86
C ALA A 49 1.69 11.10 3.18
N GLU A 50 2.91 10.81 3.63
CA GLU A 50 4.14 11.28 2.99
C GLU A 50 4.41 10.50 1.69
N GLU A 51 4.27 9.17 1.72
CA GLU A 51 4.41 8.32 0.53
C GLU A 51 3.39 8.69 -0.57
N ALA A 52 2.15 9.00 -0.19
CA ALA A 52 1.13 9.49 -1.13
C ALA A 52 1.60 10.75 -1.87
N ARG A 53 2.14 11.74 -1.15
CA ARG A 53 2.65 13.00 -1.75
C ARG A 53 3.87 12.77 -2.63
N GLU A 54 4.75 11.84 -2.28
CA GLU A 54 5.87 11.46 -3.13
C GLU A 54 5.40 10.84 -4.46
N MET A 55 4.35 10.01 -4.41
CA MET A 55 3.80 9.36 -5.60
C MET A 55 3.22 10.35 -6.61
N GLY A 56 2.56 11.41 -6.15
CA GLY A 56 2.08 12.50 -7.02
C GLY A 56 3.21 13.21 -7.78
N ASN A 57 4.43 13.24 -7.21
CA ASN A 57 5.59 13.95 -7.75
C ASN A 57 6.56 13.08 -8.57
N ALA A 58 6.47 11.75 -8.47
CA ALA A 58 7.39 10.84 -9.17
C ALA A 58 7.23 10.93 -10.71
N ARG A 59 8.35 10.96 -11.44
CA ARG A 59 8.35 10.98 -12.91
C ARG A 59 7.68 9.71 -13.45
N ARG A 60 6.69 9.91 -14.31
CA ARG A 60 5.78 8.89 -14.84
C ARG A 60 6.42 8.09 -15.98
N GLU A 61 7.46 7.31 -15.69
CA GLU A 61 8.24 6.65 -16.74
C GLU A 61 7.68 5.26 -17.14
N ASP A 62 7.00 4.54 -16.24
CA ASP A 62 6.39 3.23 -16.55
C ASP A 62 4.87 3.19 -16.22
N ALA A 63 4.05 2.77 -17.19
CA ALA A 63 2.60 2.61 -17.02
C ALA A 63 2.20 1.13 -17.09
N VAL A 64 1.48 0.66 -16.07
CA VAL A 64 0.94 -0.71 -16.01
C VAL A 64 -0.59 -0.65 -16.03
N THR A 65 -1.21 -1.46 -16.89
CA THR A 65 -2.66 -1.66 -16.89
C THR A 65 -2.99 -2.92 -16.09
N ILE A 66 -3.75 -2.77 -15.00
CA ILE A 66 -4.18 -3.87 -14.13
C ILE A 66 -5.68 -4.08 -14.20
N ARG A 67 -6.13 -5.33 -14.04
CA ARG A 67 -7.55 -5.66 -13.84
C ARG A 67 -7.80 -5.78 -12.35
N ILE A 68 -8.84 -5.12 -11.86
CA ILE A 68 -9.26 -5.13 -10.46
C ILE A 68 -10.75 -5.47 -10.39
N ASP A 69 -11.20 -5.97 -9.25
CA ASP A 69 -12.61 -6.18 -8.97
C ASP A 69 -13.30 -4.87 -8.50
N ASP A 70 -14.63 -4.90 -8.42
CA ASP A 70 -15.42 -3.75 -8.01
C ASP A 70 -15.11 -3.32 -6.57
N ALA A 71 -14.88 -4.27 -5.67
CA ALA A 71 -14.53 -3.99 -4.28
C ALA A 71 -13.23 -3.20 -4.15
N THR A 72 -12.20 -3.59 -4.91
CA THR A 72 -10.91 -2.88 -4.96
C THR A 72 -11.11 -1.49 -5.57
N ARG A 73 -11.92 -1.37 -6.62
CA ARG A 73 -12.21 -0.08 -7.25
C ARG A 73 -12.89 0.89 -6.26
N GLU A 74 -13.90 0.44 -5.55
CA GLU A 74 -14.60 1.23 -4.51
C GLU A 74 -13.66 1.62 -3.36
N ALA A 75 -12.74 0.74 -2.98
CA ALA A 75 -11.73 1.06 -1.99
C ALA A 75 -10.79 2.18 -2.47
N LEU A 76 -10.31 2.13 -3.72
CA LEU A 76 -9.50 3.20 -4.30
C LEU A 76 -10.27 4.53 -4.40
N ASP A 77 -11.57 4.48 -4.70
CA ASP A 77 -12.43 5.66 -4.77
C ASP A 77 -12.56 6.35 -3.42
N ALA A 78 -12.71 5.58 -2.34
CA ALA A 78 -12.78 6.14 -1.00
C ALA A 78 -11.54 6.96 -0.61
N TRP A 79 -10.36 6.64 -1.15
CA TRP A 79 -9.12 7.38 -0.90
C TRP A 79 -9.06 8.71 -1.65
N VAL A 80 -9.59 8.72 -2.87
CA VAL A 80 -9.75 9.95 -3.65
C VAL A 80 -10.81 10.85 -3.02
N ASP A 81 -11.95 10.28 -2.65
CA ASP A 81 -13.06 11.01 -2.03
C ASP A 81 -12.68 11.61 -0.67
N ALA A 82 -11.80 10.92 0.08
CA ALA A 82 -11.25 11.42 1.33
C ALA A 82 -10.17 12.50 1.14
N GLY A 83 -9.78 12.80 -0.10
CA GLY A 83 -8.74 13.79 -0.43
C GLY A 83 -7.33 13.39 -0.01
N VAL A 84 -7.10 12.10 0.26
CA VAL A 84 -5.78 11.59 0.65
C VAL A 84 -4.84 11.51 -0.55
N VAL A 85 -5.39 11.21 -1.72
CA VAL A 85 -4.69 11.19 -3.01
C VAL A 85 -5.51 11.93 -4.06
N GLU A 86 -4.86 12.39 -5.13
CA GLU A 86 -5.52 13.14 -6.21
C GLU A 86 -6.20 12.21 -7.22
N SER A 87 -5.81 10.94 -7.30
CA SER A 87 -6.36 10.01 -8.29
C SER A 87 -6.33 8.54 -7.86
N ARG A 88 -7.20 7.72 -8.47
CA ARG A 88 -7.20 6.25 -8.31
C ARG A 88 -5.85 5.62 -8.64
N ARG A 89 -5.13 6.17 -9.63
CA ARG A 89 -3.80 5.69 -10.03
C ARG A 89 -2.80 5.92 -8.91
N GLU A 90 -2.88 7.07 -8.25
CA GLU A 90 -2.01 7.41 -7.12
C GLU A 90 -2.32 6.53 -5.90
N ALA A 91 -3.60 6.32 -5.56
CA ALA A 91 -3.98 5.34 -4.55
C ALA A 91 -3.43 3.94 -4.88
N ALA A 92 -3.61 3.48 -6.13
CA ALA A 92 -3.11 2.17 -6.55
C ALA A 92 -1.58 2.08 -6.45
N ALA A 93 -0.85 3.13 -6.83
CA ALA A 93 0.60 3.17 -6.74
C ALA A 93 1.08 3.15 -5.28
N LEU A 94 0.41 3.89 -4.39
CA LEU A 94 0.64 3.87 -2.94
C LEU A 94 0.49 2.45 -2.40
N PHE A 95 -0.64 1.80 -2.66
CA PHE A 95 -0.90 0.44 -2.19
C PHE A 95 0.05 -0.61 -2.78
N LEU A 96 0.45 -0.44 -4.04
CA LEU A 96 1.46 -1.31 -4.65
C LEU A 96 2.81 -1.17 -3.94
N ARG A 97 3.25 0.06 -3.66
CA ARG A 97 4.50 0.32 -2.93
C ARG A 97 4.47 -0.30 -1.54
N GLU A 98 3.40 -0.04 -0.78
CA GLU A 98 3.23 -0.61 0.55
C GLU A 98 3.11 -2.13 0.54
N GLY A 99 2.42 -2.70 -0.44
CA GLY A 99 2.32 -4.13 -0.62
C GLY A 99 3.67 -4.79 -0.92
N LEU A 100 4.52 -4.13 -1.72
CA LEU A 100 5.89 -4.58 -1.99
C LEU A 100 6.77 -4.47 -0.74
N ARG A 101 6.66 -3.37 0.00
CA ARG A 101 7.41 -3.15 1.25
C ARG A 101 7.04 -4.19 2.31
N THR A 102 5.74 -4.44 2.48
CA THR A 102 5.22 -5.44 3.42
C THR A 102 5.73 -6.85 3.10
N ARG A 103 5.94 -7.17 1.82
CA ARG A 103 6.40 -8.48 1.34
C ARG A 103 7.89 -8.49 0.93
N ALA A 104 8.68 -7.55 1.45
CA ALA A 104 10.07 -7.38 1.03
C ALA A 104 10.93 -8.62 1.31
N GLU A 105 10.66 -9.32 2.41
CA GLU A 105 11.41 -10.53 2.77
C GLU A 105 11.14 -11.68 1.80
N GLU A 106 9.88 -11.93 1.44
CA GLU A 106 9.51 -12.96 0.47
C GLU A 106 10.04 -12.63 -0.93
N LEU A 107 10.02 -11.35 -1.31
CA LEU A 107 10.62 -10.89 -2.55
C LEU A 107 12.14 -11.13 -2.58
N GLU A 108 12.86 -10.91 -1.47
CA GLU A 108 14.30 -11.20 -1.43
C GLU A 108 14.58 -12.70 -1.57
N LYS A 109 13.80 -13.55 -0.88
CA LYS A 109 13.92 -15.02 -1.03
C LYS A 109 13.69 -15.46 -2.48
N LEU A 110 12.73 -14.86 -3.17
CA LEU A 110 12.49 -15.13 -4.59
C LEU A 110 13.67 -14.67 -5.47
N ARG A 111 14.24 -13.50 -5.19
CA ARG A 111 15.44 -13.00 -5.89
C ARG A 111 16.62 -13.93 -5.70
N ASP A 112 16.83 -14.43 -4.48
CA ASP A 112 17.89 -15.39 -4.19
C ASP A 112 17.72 -16.69 -4.98
N ALA A 113 16.52 -17.25 -4.99
CA ALA A 113 16.21 -18.44 -5.79
C ALA A 113 16.47 -18.21 -7.29
N LEU A 114 16.11 -17.04 -7.83
CA LEU A 114 16.39 -16.70 -9.23
C LEU A 114 17.90 -16.62 -9.51
N ARG A 115 18.69 -16.00 -8.62
CA ARG A 115 20.16 -15.96 -8.73
C ARG A 115 20.76 -17.37 -8.74
N GLU A 116 20.22 -18.29 -7.96
CA GLU A 116 20.67 -19.69 -7.96
C GLU A 116 20.42 -20.38 -9.31
N VAL A 117 19.23 -20.17 -9.89
CA VAL A 117 18.89 -20.69 -11.22
C VAL A 117 19.83 -20.12 -12.28
N GLU A 118 20.14 -18.83 -12.23
CA GLU A 118 21.08 -18.19 -13.16
C GLU A 118 22.48 -18.78 -13.05
N ARG A 119 23.01 -18.94 -11.83
CA ARG A 119 24.30 -19.60 -11.60
C ARG A 119 24.30 -21.05 -12.10
N ALA A 120 23.18 -21.78 -11.93
CA ALA A 120 23.06 -23.13 -12.45
C ALA A 120 23.09 -23.18 -13.98
N ARG A 121 22.39 -22.25 -14.65
CA ARG A 121 22.41 -22.09 -16.11
C ARG A 121 23.80 -21.73 -16.62
N GLU A 122 24.53 -20.90 -15.90
CA GLU A 122 25.90 -20.54 -16.24
C GLU A 122 26.85 -21.74 -16.16
N ARG A 123 26.83 -22.47 -15.03
CA ARG A 123 27.62 -23.72 -14.88
C ARG A 123 27.31 -24.75 -15.96
N LEU A 124 26.05 -24.85 -16.38
CA LEU A 124 25.66 -25.73 -17.48
C LEU A 124 26.27 -25.29 -18.81
N ARG A 125 26.23 -23.99 -19.12
CA ARG A 125 26.83 -23.43 -20.35
C ARG A 125 28.34 -23.64 -20.37
N ASP A 126 29.03 -23.47 -19.26
CA ASP A 126 30.47 -23.66 -19.19
C ASP A 126 30.85 -25.12 -19.41
N ARG A 127 30.16 -26.06 -18.74
CA ARG A 127 30.36 -27.50 -18.97
C ARG A 127 30.08 -27.92 -20.40
N ALA A 128 29.05 -27.35 -21.04
CA ALA A 128 28.75 -27.66 -22.43
C ALA A 128 29.88 -27.23 -23.38
N LYS A 129 30.52 -26.07 -23.12
CA LYS A 129 31.70 -25.63 -23.87
C LYS A 129 32.88 -26.57 -23.67
N ASP A 130 33.13 -27.02 -22.44
CA ASP A 130 34.23 -27.95 -22.14
C ASP A 130 34.04 -29.31 -22.80
N VAL A 131 32.80 -29.77 -22.97
CA VAL A 131 32.49 -31.01 -23.70
C VAL A 131 32.73 -30.82 -25.19
N LEU A 132 32.18 -29.77 -25.78
CA LEU A 132 32.34 -29.50 -27.21
C LEU A 132 33.81 -29.22 -27.59
N ALA A 133 34.58 -28.56 -26.73
CA ALA A 133 36.00 -28.29 -26.96
C ALA A 133 36.90 -29.54 -26.86
N ARG A 134 36.41 -30.65 -26.27
CA ARG A 134 37.16 -31.92 -26.17
C ARG A 134 36.97 -32.84 -27.37
N ASP A 135 35.97 -32.59 -28.20
CA ASP A 135 35.69 -33.39 -29.40
C ASP A 135 36.47 -32.86 -30.65
N ASP A 136 37.21 -31.75 -30.51
CA ASP A 136 37.99 -31.10 -31.58
C ASP A 136 39.52 -31.39 -31.54
N ASP A 137 40.02 -32.22 -30.61
CA ASP A 137 41.41 -32.72 -30.49
C ASP A 137 41.50 -34.24 -30.77
#